data_AF-A0A3D2V9F8-F1
#
_entry.id   AF-A0A3D2V9F8-F1
#
_cell.length_a   1.000
_cell.length_b   1.000
_cell.length_c   1.000
_cell.angle_alpha   90.00
_cell.angle_beta   90.00
_cell.angle_gamma   90.00
#
_symmetry.space_group_name_H-M   'P 1'
#
loop_
_entity.id
_entity.type
_entity.pdbx_description
1 polymer ?
#
loop_
_entity_poly.entity_id
_entity_poly.type
_entity_poly.pdbx_seq_one_letter_code
_entity_poly.pdbx_strand_id
1 'polypeptide(L)'
;YLDPISAKPISVDVFNDLIVNGELKVGIRCKEHAQFFGMARADLYLRGPDQSFIINFAKSYVGIWMQMLLVTLFGVLFSTFLNGIISLKATLAIIVLGTFAGFITAIQTNDVSTGGGPIEALVRGVTQQGAETELNVSDGARDVIEVLDGAYLWTMNVVSQIAPRYPEFNTADKVAFGYDISMDLLLRHLTVTLGYFMVISIIGTLILRSREVAA
;
A
#
# COMPACT_ATOMS: atom_id res chain seq x y z
N TYR A 1 7.79 -19.98 28.14
CA TYR A 1 8.57 -19.99 29.40
C TYR A 1 8.56 -21.42 29.93
N LEU A 2 9.67 -21.93 30.49
CA LEU A 2 9.70 -23.28 31.08
C LEU A 2 9.48 -23.16 32.58
N ASP A 3 8.64 -24.02 33.13
CA ASP A 3 8.44 -24.12 34.58
C ASP A 3 9.79 -24.51 35.24
N PRO A 4 10.33 -23.71 36.18
CA PRO A 4 11.67 -23.96 36.74
C PRO A 4 11.79 -25.30 37.49
N ILE A 5 10.67 -25.95 37.80
CA ILE A 5 10.60 -27.21 38.56
C ILE A 5 10.25 -28.41 37.66
N SER A 6 9.51 -28.21 36.57
CA SER A 6 8.87 -29.29 35.80
C SER A 6 9.39 -29.40 34.35
N ALA A 7 10.11 -28.39 33.85
CA ALA A 7 10.63 -28.33 32.47
C ALA A 7 9.57 -28.61 31.39
N LYS A 8 8.28 -28.40 31.71
CA LYS A 8 7.17 -28.46 30.75
C LYS A 8 6.96 -27.08 30.12
N PRO A 9 6.62 -27.02 28.83
CA PRO A 9 6.27 -25.75 28.18
C PRO A 9 4.97 -25.21 28.78
N ILE A 10 5.05 -24.05 29.41
CA ILE A 10 3.88 -23.30 29.88
C ILE A 10 3.42 -22.40 28.74
N SER A 11 2.11 -22.42 28.44
CA SER A 11 1.47 -21.42 27.58
C SER A 11 1.44 -20.10 28.34
N VAL A 12 2.23 -19.12 27.89
CA VAL A 12 2.34 -17.78 28.48
C VAL A 12 1.84 -16.79 27.46
N ASP A 13 0.99 -15.85 27.87
CA ASP A 13 0.48 -14.82 26.98
C ASP A 13 1.56 -13.75 26.77
N VAL A 14 1.98 -13.57 25.52
CA VAL A 14 3.04 -12.62 25.17
C VAL A 14 2.65 -11.20 25.57
N PHE A 15 1.38 -10.83 25.49
CA PHE A 15 0.96 -9.45 25.71
C PHE A 15 0.74 -9.13 27.19
N ASN A 16 0.19 -10.07 27.94
CA ASN A 16 -0.15 -9.86 29.35
C ASN A 16 1.00 -10.18 30.31
N ASP A 17 1.82 -11.19 29.99
CA ASP A 17 2.80 -11.72 30.93
C ASP A 17 4.25 -11.31 30.63
N LEU A 18 4.55 -10.93 29.38
CA LEU A 18 5.93 -10.73 28.90
C LEU A 18 6.24 -9.29 28.48
N ILE A 19 5.24 -8.42 28.31
CA ILE A 19 5.43 -7.01 27.96
C ILE A 19 5.53 -6.18 29.24
N VAL A 20 6.64 -5.46 29.40
CA VAL A 20 6.82 -4.47 30.48
C VAL A 20 7.01 -3.10 29.83
N ASN A 21 6.12 -2.16 30.14
CA ASN A 21 6.12 -0.80 29.56
C ASN A 21 6.00 -0.74 28.02
N GLY A 22 5.28 -1.68 27.41
CA GLY A 22 5.09 -1.72 25.95
C GLY A 22 6.28 -2.25 25.15
N GLU A 23 7.38 -2.61 25.81
CA GLU A 23 8.56 -3.18 25.16
C GLU A 23 8.66 -4.68 25.45
N LEU A 24 8.86 -5.48 24.39
CA LEU A 24 9.21 -6.89 24.47
C LEU A 24 10.70 -7.06 24.15
N LYS A 25 11.50 -7.43 25.15
CA LYS A 25 12.93 -7.71 24.97
C LYS A 25 13.16 -9.21 24.81
N VAL A 26 13.47 -9.64 23.59
CA VAL A 26 13.81 -11.05 23.29
C VAL A 26 15.32 -11.21 23.23
N GLY A 27 15.90 -11.89 24.23
CA GLY A 27 17.31 -12.26 24.24
C GLY A 27 17.51 -13.69 23.74
N ILE A 28 18.27 -13.86 22.66
CA ILE A 28 18.60 -15.17 22.09
C ILE A 28 20.02 -15.52 22.52
N ARG A 29 20.20 -16.70 23.11
CA ARG A 29 21.52 -17.23 23.48
C ARG A 29 21.72 -18.61 22.88
N CYS A 30 22.89 -18.85 22.29
CA CYS A 30 23.30 -20.21 21.94
C CYS A 30 23.70 -20.95 23.22
N LYS A 31 23.14 -22.14 23.45
CA LYS A 31 23.52 -22.98 24.60
C LYS A 31 24.79 -23.79 24.33
N GLU A 32 25.07 -24.09 23.06
CA GLU A 32 26.21 -24.90 22.63
C GLU A 32 27.37 -24.00 22.16
N HIS A 33 28.58 -24.26 22.63
CA HIS A 33 29.75 -23.41 22.36
C HIS A 33 30.28 -23.52 20.92
N ALA A 34 29.90 -24.54 20.16
CA ALA A 34 30.43 -24.82 18.82
C ALA A 34 29.50 -24.38 17.68
N GLN A 35 28.33 -23.80 17.99
CA GLN A 35 27.33 -23.43 16.97
C GLN A 35 27.16 -21.91 16.90
N PHE A 36 27.67 -21.31 15.83
CA PHE A 36 27.43 -19.91 15.50
C PHE A 36 26.17 -19.83 14.64
N PHE A 37 25.06 -19.34 15.21
CA PHE A 37 23.91 -18.92 14.42
C PHE A 37 24.06 -17.44 14.04
N GLY A 38 24.26 -17.18 12.75
CA GLY A 38 23.97 -15.87 12.18
C GLY A 38 22.46 -15.77 12.02
N MET A 39 21.82 -14.94 12.84
CA MET A 39 20.40 -14.64 12.73
C MET A 39 20.26 -13.17 12.37
N ALA A 40 19.67 -12.87 11.22
CA ALA A 40 19.29 -11.51 10.87
C ALA A 40 18.08 -11.09 11.72
N ARG A 41 17.91 -9.79 11.96
CA ARG A 41 16.76 -9.29 12.73
C ARG A 41 15.41 -9.72 12.12
N ALA A 42 15.37 -9.98 10.81
CA ALA A 42 14.17 -10.43 10.10
C ALA A 42 13.81 -11.90 10.32
N ASP A 43 14.75 -12.73 10.80
CA ASP A 43 14.53 -14.17 10.97
C ASP A 43 13.74 -14.48 12.26
N LEU A 44 13.60 -13.51 13.16
CA LEU A 44 12.84 -13.64 14.40
C LEU A 44 11.52 -12.89 14.29
N TYR A 45 10.41 -13.62 14.25
CA TYR A 45 9.08 -13.04 14.28
C TYR A 45 8.15 -13.84 15.19
N LEU A 46 7.18 -13.14 15.77
CA LEU A 46 6.11 -13.78 16.53
C LEU A 46 5.07 -14.29 15.55
N ARG A 47 4.90 -15.60 15.49
CA ARG A 47 3.87 -16.24 14.67
C ARG A 47 2.56 -16.31 15.47
N GLY A 48 1.52 -15.66 14.96
CA GLY A 48 0.16 -15.79 15.46
C GLY A 48 -0.41 -17.19 15.20
N PRO A 49 -1.53 -17.55 15.86
CA PRO A 49 -2.15 -18.86 15.70
C PRO A 49 -2.58 -19.11 14.24
N ASP A 50 -2.34 -20.34 13.78
CA ASP A 50 -2.78 -20.80 12.46
C ASP A 50 -4.32 -20.92 12.46
N GLN A 51 -4.98 -20.23 11.52
CA GLN A 51 -6.40 -20.36 11.27
C GLN A 51 -6.66 -21.31 10.10
N SER A 52 -7.89 -21.83 10.00
CA SER A 52 -8.28 -22.73 8.92
C SER A 52 -8.00 -22.10 7.56
N PHE A 53 -7.26 -22.81 6.72
CA PHE A 53 -6.90 -22.37 5.37
C PHE A 53 -8.13 -21.92 4.57
N ILE A 54 -9.23 -22.68 4.64
CA ILE A 54 -10.46 -22.38 3.90
C ILE A 54 -11.08 -21.05 4.36
N ILE A 55 -11.04 -20.77 5.66
CA ILE A 55 -11.57 -19.52 6.22
C ILE A 55 -10.69 -18.35 5.77
N ASN A 56 -9.37 -18.46 5.85
CA ASN A 56 -8.46 -17.42 5.37
C ASN A 56 -8.52 -17.21 3.86
N PHE A 57 -8.69 -18.27 3.09
CA PHE A 57 -8.91 -18.19 1.64
C PHE A 57 -10.19 -17.40 1.33
N ALA A 58 -11.30 -17.72 1.98
CA ALA A 58 -12.57 -17.00 1.81
C ALA A 58 -12.44 -15.52 2.21
N LYS A 59 -11.79 -15.22 3.34
CA LYS A 59 -11.49 -13.83 3.78
C LYS A 59 -10.68 -13.07 2.74
N SER A 60 -9.62 -13.68 2.19
CA SER A 60 -8.79 -13.04 1.17
C SER A 60 -9.55 -12.81 -0.13
N TYR A 61 -10.43 -13.74 -0.50
CA TYR A 61 -11.30 -13.60 -1.67
C TYR A 61 -12.24 -12.40 -1.52
N VAL A 62 -12.80 -12.19 -0.32
CA VAL A 62 -13.61 -11.01 -0.01
C VAL A 62 -12.80 -9.71 -0.15
N GLY A 63 -11.53 -9.71 0.26
CA GLY A 63 -10.59 -8.60 0.04
C GLY A 63 -10.46 -8.21 -1.44
N ILE A 64 -10.15 -9.20 -2.28
CA ILE A 64 -10.04 -9.02 -3.74
C ILE A 64 -11.39 -8.59 -4.35
N TRP A 65 -12.51 -9.14 -3.86
CA TRP A 65 -13.84 -8.73 -4.32
C TRP A 65 -14.13 -7.25 -4.03
N MET A 66 -13.79 -6.76 -2.84
CA MET A 66 -13.89 -5.33 -2.50
C MET A 66 -12.98 -4.47 -3.38
N GLN A 67 -11.78 -4.94 -3.71
CA GLN A 67 -10.87 -4.28 -4.65
C GLN A 67 -11.53 -4.15 -6.04
N MET A 68 -12.15 -5.22 -6.53
CA MET A 68 -12.86 -5.22 -7.82
C MET A 68 -14.07 -4.26 -7.80
N LEU A 69 -14.82 -4.19 -6.70
CA LEU A 69 -15.91 -3.22 -6.55
C LEU A 69 -15.44 -1.77 -6.63
N LEU A 70 -14.28 -1.45 -6.04
CA LEU A 70 -13.72 -0.11 -6.13
C LEU A 70 -13.32 0.24 -7.57
N VAL A 71 -12.76 -0.71 -8.30
CA VAL A 71 -12.44 -0.52 -9.73
C VAL A 71 -13.72 -0.27 -10.54
N THR A 72 -14.76 -1.06 -10.34
CA THR A 72 -16.01 -0.91 -11.09
C THR A 72 -16.73 0.39 -10.74
N LEU A 73 -16.69 0.85 -9.48
CA LEU A 73 -17.25 2.13 -9.06
C LEU A 73 -16.69 3.32 -9.84
N PHE A 74 -15.36 3.43 -9.92
CA PHE A 74 -14.72 4.49 -10.70
C PHE A 74 -14.97 4.35 -12.20
N GLY A 75 -14.99 3.10 -12.71
CA GLY A 75 -15.36 2.85 -14.10
C GLY A 75 -16.77 3.32 -14.45
N VAL A 76 -17.74 3.02 -13.58
CA VAL A 76 -19.13 3.48 -13.73
C VAL A 76 -19.21 4.99 -13.61
N LEU A 77 -18.55 5.61 -12.62
CA LEU A 77 -18.50 7.07 -12.47
C LEU A 77 -18.04 7.76 -13.75
N PHE A 78 -16.90 7.34 -14.30
CA PHE A 78 -16.35 7.92 -15.52
C PHE A 78 -17.24 7.71 -16.74
N SER A 79 -17.96 6.58 -16.82
CA SER A 79 -18.90 6.33 -17.90
C SER A 79 -20.10 7.29 -17.92
N THR A 80 -20.42 7.96 -16.81
CA THR A 80 -21.56 8.90 -16.73
C THR A 80 -21.35 10.20 -17.51
N PHE A 81 -20.11 10.58 -17.83
CA PHE A 81 -19.80 11.84 -18.55
C PHE A 81 -18.71 11.72 -19.62
N LEU A 82 -17.95 10.62 -19.67
CA LEU A 82 -16.93 10.38 -20.70
C LEU A 82 -17.44 9.36 -21.74
N ASN A 83 -16.96 9.49 -22.98
CA ASN A 83 -17.13 8.44 -23.99
C ASN A 83 -16.43 7.15 -23.56
N GLY A 84 -16.94 5.99 -24.00
CA GLY A 84 -16.51 4.67 -23.51
C GLY A 84 -15.00 4.39 -23.59
N ILE A 85 -14.31 4.83 -24.64
CA ILE A 85 -12.84 4.64 -24.76
C ILE A 85 -12.09 5.53 -23.75
N ILE A 86 -12.60 6.73 -23.50
CA ILE A 86 -11.97 7.70 -22.60
C ILE A 86 -12.21 7.28 -21.15
N SER A 87 -13.41 6.79 -20.81
CA SER A 87 -13.69 6.25 -19.48
C SER A 87 -12.82 5.03 -19.15
N LEU A 88 -12.56 4.16 -20.12
CA LEU A 88 -11.65 3.04 -19.94
C LEU A 88 -10.22 3.51 -19.61
N LYS A 89 -9.68 4.47 -20.38
CA LYS A 89 -8.36 5.06 -20.11
C LYS A 89 -8.28 5.73 -18.74
N ALA A 90 -9.33 6.48 -18.36
CA ALA A 90 -9.40 7.13 -17.06
C ALA A 90 -9.45 6.13 -15.90
N THR A 91 -10.21 5.04 -16.06
CA THR A 91 -10.28 3.95 -15.07
C THR A 91 -8.92 3.27 -14.92
N LEU A 92 -8.25 2.97 -16.04
CA LEU A 92 -6.92 2.40 -16.03
C LEU A 92 -5.91 3.33 -15.34
N ALA A 93 -5.96 4.63 -15.61
CA ALA A 93 -5.10 5.62 -14.98
C ALA A 93 -5.29 5.65 -13.45
N ILE A 94 -6.54 5.60 -12.97
CA ILE A 94 -6.82 5.51 -11.52
C ILE A 94 -6.27 4.21 -10.91
N ILE A 95 -6.41 3.08 -11.61
CA ILE A 95 -5.85 1.80 -11.12
C ILE A 95 -4.34 1.89 -10.96
N VAL A 96 -3.64 2.41 -11.97
CA VAL A 96 -2.19 2.57 -11.93
C VAL A 96 -1.78 3.52 -10.81
N LEU A 97 -2.39 4.71 -10.73
CA LEU A 97 -2.08 5.69 -9.68
C LEU A 97 -2.38 5.17 -8.28
N GLY A 98 -3.52 4.49 -8.07
CA GLY A 98 -3.87 3.89 -6.78
C GLY A 98 -2.96 2.73 -6.38
N THR A 99 -2.39 2.02 -7.36
CA THR A 99 -1.40 0.96 -7.11
C THR A 99 -0.06 1.52 -6.65
N PHE A 100 0.36 2.65 -7.22
CA PHE A 100 1.65 3.30 -6.91
C PHE A 100 1.55 4.48 -5.94
N ALA A 101 0.40 4.74 -5.32
CA ALA A 101 0.16 5.90 -4.47
C ALA A 101 1.17 6.04 -3.32
N GLY A 102 1.55 4.93 -2.68
CA GLY A 102 2.56 4.91 -1.63
C GLY A 102 3.95 5.32 -2.14
N PHE A 103 4.32 4.84 -3.33
CA PHE A 103 5.59 5.19 -3.98
C PHE A 103 5.64 6.67 -4.40
N ILE A 104 4.56 7.21 -4.96
CA ILE A 104 4.45 8.63 -5.33
C ILE A 104 4.64 9.52 -4.10
N THR A 105 4.02 9.16 -2.97
CA THR A 105 4.17 9.89 -1.71
C THR A 105 5.62 9.83 -1.21
N ALA A 106 6.25 8.66 -1.30
CA ALA A 106 7.63 8.45 -0.85
C ALA A 106 8.67 9.21 -1.69
N ILE A 107 8.42 9.40 -2.99
CA ILE A 107 9.23 10.30 -3.83
C ILE A 107 9.06 11.75 -3.39
N GLN A 108 7.82 12.19 -3.14
CA GLN A 108 7.54 13.57 -2.75
C GLN A 108 8.14 13.94 -1.39
N THR A 109 8.20 13.00 -0.44
CA THR A 109 8.82 13.23 0.88
C THR A 109 10.34 13.10 0.86
N ASN A 110 10.96 12.79 -0.29
CA ASN A 110 12.39 12.47 -0.44
C ASN A 110 12.87 11.32 0.46
N ASP A 111 11.98 10.39 0.85
CA ASP A 111 12.36 9.24 1.69
C ASP A 111 13.16 8.17 0.94
N VAL A 112 13.03 8.12 -0.40
CA VAL A 112 13.50 6.98 -1.21
C VAL A 112 14.48 7.37 -2.33
N SER A 113 14.57 8.65 -2.70
CA SER A 113 15.40 9.09 -3.82
C SER A 113 16.12 10.41 -3.54
N THR A 114 17.45 10.37 -3.53
CA THR A 114 18.29 11.57 -3.65
C THR A 114 18.34 11.96 -5.14
N GLY A 115 17.56 12.96 -5.55
CA GLY A 115 17.31 13.29 -6.97
C GLY A 115 16.06 12.55 -7.47
N GLY A 116 14.91 13.18 -7.63
CA GLY A 116 14.66 14.31 -8.53
C GLY A 116 13.71 13.76 -9.59
N GLY A 117 12.54 14.38 -9.78
CA GLY A 117 11.29 13.70 -10.19
C GLY A 117 11.27 12.91 -11.51
N PRO A 118 10.08 12.44 -11.95
CA PRO A 118 9.95 11.56 -13.10
C PRO A 118 10.58 12.09 -14.40
N ILE A 119 10.56 13.40 -14.63
CA ILE A 119 11.16 14.05 -15.80
C ILE A 119 12.69 14.09 -15.66
N GLU A 120 13.22 14.44 -14.50
CA GLU A 120 14.65 14.38 -14.21
C GLU A 120 15.18 12.95 -14.38
N ALA A 121 14.46 11.93 -13.90
CA ALA A 121 14.80 10.53 -14.09
C ALA A 121 14.82 10.12 -15.57
N LEU A 122 13.90 10.64 -16.40
CA LEU A 122 13.91 10.42 -17.85
C LEU A 122 15.11 11.09 -18.51
N VAL A 123 15.41 12.34 -18.15
CA VAL A 123 16.57 13.08 -18.68
C VAL A 123 17.86 12.33 -18.33
N ARG A 124 18.00 11.88 -17.08
CA ARG A 124 19.13 11.05 -16.62
C ARG A 124 19.23 9.72 -17.35
N GLY A 125 18.08 9.07 -17.62
CA GLY A 125 18.04 7.83 -18.39
C GLY A 125 18.55 7.99 -19.82
N VAL A 126 18.21 9.11 -20.47
CA VAL A 126 18.69 9.43 -21.83
C VAL A 126 20.16 9.85 -21.82
N THR A 127 20.58 10.65 -20.84
CA THR A 127 21.97 11.17 -20.73
C THR A 127 22.92 10.20 -20.03
N GLN A 128 22.43 9.03 -19.59
CA GLN A 128 23.17 8.01 -18.85
C GLN A 128 23.86 8.55 -17.58
N GLN A 129 23.16 9.41 -16.83
CA GLN A 129 23.63 10.00 -15.57
C GLN A 129 23.15 9.19 -14.36
N GLY A 130 23.96 9.17 -13.29
CA GLY A 130 23.60 8.50 -12.04
C GLY A 130 22.56 9.29 -11.22
N ALA A 131 21.71 8.61 -10.46
CA ALA A 131 20.66 9.26 -9.65
C ALA A 131 21.24 10.21 -8.58
N GLU A 132 22.34 9.82 -7.93
CA GLU A 132 22.98 10.58 -6.84
C GLU A 132 23.85 11.76 -7.31
N THR A 133 24.09 11.88 -8.62
CA THR A 133 24.93 12.95 -9.18
C THR A 133 24.10 14.18 -9.52
N GLU A 134 24.63 15.39 -9.40
CA GLU A 134 23.91 16.57 -9.88
C GLU A 134 23.62 16.48 -11.37
N LEU A 135 22.43 16.95 -11.79
CA LEU A 135 22.01 16.87 -13.18
C LEU A 135 22.94 17.74 -14.05
N ASN A 136 23.69 17.10 -14.95
CA ASN A 136 24.65 17.78 -15.81
C ASN A 136 23.94 18.33 -17.06
N VAL A 137 23.25 19.44 -16.87
CA VAL A 137 22.58 20.27 -17.89
C VAL A 137 22.86 21.74 -17.58
N SER A 138 22.51 22.66 -18.49
CA SER A 138 22.63 24.09 -18.20
C SER A 138 21.75 24.49 -17.00
N ASP A 139 22.21 25.42 -16.17
CA ASP A 139 21.51 25.85 -14.94
C ASP A 139 20.05 26.23 -15.22
N GLY A 140 19.79 26.97 -16.30
CA GLY A 140 18.42 27.33 -16.70
C GLY A 140 17.55 26.14 -17.14
N ALA A 141 18.14 25.07 -17.69
CA ALA A 141 17.39 23.85 -18.02
C ALA A 141 17.10 23.01 -16.77
N ARG A 142 18.04 23.00 -15.81
CA ARG A 142 17.88 22.33 -14.51
C ARG A 142 16.70 22.90 -13.73
N ASP A 143 16.65 24.22 -13.56
CA ASP A 143 15.57 24.90 -12.84
C ASP A 143 14.19 24.60 -13.45
N VAL A 144 14.11 24.58 -14.78
CA VAL A 144 12.86 24.26 -15.50
C VAL A 144 12.43 22.81 -15.26
N ILE A 145 13.38 21.87 -15.27
CA ILE A 145 13.10 20.46 -15.01
C ILE A 145 12.60 20.26 -13.58
N GLU A 146 13.28 20.85 -12.59
CA GLU A 146 12.90 20.75 -11.17
C GLU A 146 11.49 21.32 -10.90
N VAL A 147 11.15 22.46 -11.51
CA VAL A 147 9.82 23.06 -11.39
C VAL A 147 8.74 22.19 -12.04
N LEU A 148 9.01 21.67 -13.25
CA LEU A 148 8.07 20.79 -13.95
C LEU A 148 7.85 19.49 -13.18
N ASP A 149 8.90 18.92 -12.60
CA ASP A 149 8.82 17.72 -11.77
C ASP A 149 8.04 17.96 -10.48
N GLY A 150 8.28 19.08 -9.80
CA GLY A 150 7.50 19.46 -8.62
C GLY A 150 6.02 19.57 -8.93
N ALA A 151 5.66 20.22 -10.05
CA ALA A 151 4.27 20.35 -10.50
C ALA A 151 3.64 18.99 -10.88
N TYR A 152 4.39 18.13 -11.57
CA TYR A 152 3.94 16.80 -11.98
C TYR A 152 3.71 15.88 -10.77
N LEU A 153 4.68 15.81 -9.85
CA LEU A 153 4.59 15.03 -8.62
C LEU A 153 3.47 15.52 -7.73
N TRP A 154 3.30 16.84 -7.60
CA TRP A 154 2.18 17.41 -6.85
C TRP A 154 0.83 16.95 -7.43
N THR A 155 0.68 17.01 -8.76
CA THR A 155 -0.55 16.58 -9.44
C THR A 155 -0.80 15.08 -9.24
N MET A 156 0.22 14.25 -9.41
CA MET A 156 0.12 12.81 -9.16
C MET A 156 -0.22 12.51 -7.71
N ASN A 157 0.37 13.24 -6.75
CA ASN A 157 0.09 13.06 -5.35
C ASN A 157 -1.37 13.37 -5.02
N VAL A 158 -1.89 14.52 -5.49
CA VAL A 158 -3.30 14.89 -5.29
C VAL A 158 -4.24 13.82 -5.85
N VAL A 159 -4.01 13.35 -7.08
CA VAL A 159 -4.85 12.29 -7.66
C VAL A 159 -4.70 10.97 -6.91
N SER A 160 -3.49 10.63 -6.47
CA SER A 160 -3.22 9.39 -5.72
C SER A 160 -3.90 9.37 -4.34
N GLN A 161 -4.11 10.53 -3.72
CA GLN A 161 -4.87 10.64 -2.46
C GLN A 161 -6.36 10.40 -2.66
N ILE A 162 -6.89 10.66 -3.86
CA ILE A 162 -8.29 10.39 -4.22
C ILE A 162 -8.47 8.94 -4.66
N ALA A 163 -7.45 8.35 -5.30
CA ALA A 163 -7.50 6.97 -5.75
C ALA A 163 -7.48 5.99 -4.57
N PRO A 164 -8.27 4.89 -4.60
CA PRO A 164 -8.14 3.84 -3.62
C PRO A 164 -6.77 3.18 -3.71
N ARG A 165 -6.17 2.88 -2.55
CA ARG A 165 -4.91 2.13 -2.47
C ARG A 165 -5.18 0.64 -2.71
N TYR A 166 -5.28 0.25 -3.97
CA TYR A 166 -5.63 -1.11 -4.38
C TYR A 166 -4.77 -2.22 -3.75
N PRO A 167 -3.43 -2.07 -3.60
CA PRO A 167 -2.59 -3.13 -3.02
C PRO A 167 -2.95 -3.48 -1.58
N GLU A 168 -3.55 -2.55 -0.81
CA GLU A 168 -3.95 -2.81 0.58
C GLU A 168 -5.03 -3.89 0.67
N PHE A 169 -5.87 -4.02 -0.36
CA PHE A 169 -6.96 -5.02 -0.40
C PHE A 169 -6.48 -6.43 -0.76
N ASN A 170 -5.27 -6.56 -1.30
CA ASN A 170 -4.69 -7.85 -1.66
C ASN A 170 -4.01 -8.49 -0.45
N THR A 171 -4.69 -9.47 0.15
CA THR A 171 -4.16 -10.25 1.27
C THR A 171 -3.71 -11.65 0.87
N ALA A 172 -3.46 -11.90 -0.43
CA ALA A 172 -3.07 -13.22 -0.92
C ALA A 172 -1.78 -13.75 -0.26
N ASP A 173 -0.82 -12.85 0.00
CA ASP A 173 0.43 -13.21 0.68
C ASP A 173 0.17 -13.77 2.08
N LYS A 174 -0.82 -13.23 2.81
CA LYS A 174 -1.18 -13.73 4.14
C LYS A 174 -1.66 -15.18 4.05
N VAL A 175 -2.45 -15.52 3.04
CA VAL A 175 -2.92 -16.89 2.82
C VAL A 175 -1.76 -17.80 2.42
N ALA A 176 -0.87 -17.33 1.53
CA ALA A 176 0.27 -18.10 1.05
C ALA A 176 1.26 -18.47 2.18
N PHE A 177 1.49 -17.54 3.11
CA PHE A 177 2.34 -17.77 4.28
C PHE A 177 1.60 -18.39 5.47
N GLY A 178 0.29 -18.63 5.35
CA GLY A 178 -0.54 -19.23 6.42
C GLY A 178 -0.91 -18.28 7.56
N TYR A 179 -0.71 -16.97 7.41
CA TYR A 179 -1.09 -15.97 8.40
C TYR A 179 -2.61 -15.78 8.47
N ASP A 180 -3.14 -15.59 9.69
CA ASP A 180 -4.54 -15.21 9.87
C ASP A 180 -4.84 -13.81 9.32
N ILE A 181 -5.96 -13.71 8.62
CA ILE A 181 -6.51 -12.43 8.20
C ILE A 181 -7.47 -11.97 9.31
N SER A 182 -7.02 -10.98 10.08
CA SER A 182 -7.81 -10.36 11.15
C SER A 182 -9.12 -9.81 10.62
N MET A 183 -10.22 -10.00 11.37
CA MET A 183 -11.53 -9.46 11.01
C MET A 183 -11.53 -7.93 10.97
N ASP A 184 -10.74 -7.28 11.83
CA ASP A 184 -10.60 -5.82 11.87
C ASP A 184 -10.06 -5.25 10.55
N LEU A 185 -9.15 -5.97 9.90
CA LEU A 185 -8.62 -5.60 8.60
C LEU A 185 -9.71 -5.66 7.51
N LEU A 186 -10.53 -6.71 7.53
CA LEU A 186 -11.66 -6.83 6.60
C LEU A 186 -12.70 -5.74 6.84
N LEU A 187 -13.02 -5.44 8.10
CA LEU A 187 -13.93 -4.37 8.45
C LEU A 187 -13.40 -3.01 7.98
N ARG A 188 -12.09 -2.75 8.14
CA ARG A 188 -11.45 -1.56 7.59
C ARG A 188 -11.61 -1.48 6.07
N HIS A 189 -11.35 -2.57 5.35
CA HIS A 189 -11.53 -2.62 3.90
C HIS A 189 -12.98 -2.35 3.52
N LEU A 190 -13.94 -2.96 4.22
CA LEU A 190 -15.36 -2.75 4.01
C LEU A 190 -15.77 -1.29 4.24
N THR A 191 -15.32 -0.67 5.34
CA THR A 191 -15.58 0.75 5.62
C THR A 191 -15.03 1.65 4.53
N VAL A 192 -13.83 1.39 4.05
CA VAL A 192 -13.24 2.15 2.93
C VAL A 192 -14.08 1.97 1.67
N THR A 193 -14.45 0.73 1.31
CA THR A 193 -15.29 0.45 0.14
C THR A 193 -16.65 1.13 0.22
N LEU A 194 -17.31 1.11 1.38
CA LEU A 194 -18.59 1.78 1.60
C LEU A 194 -18.46 3.31 1.54
N GLY A 195 -17.37 3.87 2.07
CA GLY A 195 -17.07 5.30 1.98
C GLY A 195 -16.94 5.75 0.53
N TYR A 196 -16.14 5.03 -0.27
CA TYR A 196 -16.02 5.29 -1.71
C TYR A 196 -17.35 5.10 -2.44
N PHE A 197 -18.08 4.03 -2.16
CA PHE A 197 -19.40 3.78 -2.75
C PHE A 197 -20.34 4.98 -2.53
N MET A 198 -20.48 5.44 -1.28
CA MET A 198 -21.36 6.56 -0.95
C MET A 198 -20.94 7.84 -1.70
N VAL A 199 -19.67 8.23 -1.62
CA VAL A 199 -19.18 9.47 -2.23
C VAL A 199 -19.33 9.43 -3.75
N ILE A 200 -18.90 8.34 -4.39
CA ILE A 200 -18.95 8.18 -5.84
C ILE A 200 -20.41 8.13 -6.34
N SER A 201 -21.30 7.43 -5.64
CA SER A 201 -22.72 7.40 -6.00
C SER A 201 -23.38 8.78 -5.92
N ILE A 202 -23.04 9.59 -4.91
CA ILE A 202 -23.53 10.96 -4.80
C ILE A 202 -23.01 11.80 -5.98
N ILE A 203 -21.70 11.77 -6.25
CA ILE A 203 -21.10 12.50 -7.36
C ILE A 203 -21.71 12.09 -8.70
N GLY A 204 -21.82 10.79 -8.96
CA GLY A 204 -22.43 10.26 -10.19
C GLY A 204 -23.88 10.74 -10.36
N THR A 205 -24.67 10.72 -9.28
CA THR A 205 -26.05 11.22 -9.30
C THR A 205 -26.11 12.72 -9.59
N LEU A 206 -25.21 13.51 -9.01
CA LEU A 206 -25.13 14.95 -9.27
C LEU A 206 -24.77 15.23 -10.72
N ILE A 207 -23.77 14.53 -11.27
CA ILE A 207 -23.36 14.68 -12.68
C ILE A 207 -24.53 14.38 -13.62
N LEU A 208 -25.25 13.27 -13.38
CA LEU A 208 -26.41 12.91 -14.20
C LEU A 208 -27.53 13.96 -14.09
N ARG A 209 -27.84 14.44 -12.88
CA ARG A 209 -28.84 15.50 -12.68
C ARG A 209 -28.45 16.82 -13.34
N SER A 210 -27.18 17.23 -13.26
CA SER A 210 -26.70 18.44 -13.92
C SER A 210 -26.84 18.38 -15.43
N ARG A 211 -26.75 17.19 -16.03
CA ARG A 211 -27.00 17.00 -17.47
C ARG A 211 -28.47 17.15 -17.84
N GLU A 212 -29.39 16.69 -16.98
CA GLU A 212 -30.84 16.81 -17.23
C GLU A 212 -31.32 18.27 -17.18
N VAL A 213 -30.70 19.12 -16.36
CA VAL A 213 -31.08 20.55 -16.25
C VAL A 213 -30.51 21.40 -17.40
N ALA A 214 -29.45 20.94 -18.05
CA ALA A 214 -28.78 21.66 -19.14
C ALA A 214 -29.31 21.33 -20.54
N ALA A 215 -30.16 20.31 -20.67
CA ALA A 215 -30.81 19.88 -21.91
C ALA A 215 -32.23 20.45 -22.01
#